data_AF-A0A2V9LJK2-F1
#
_entry.id   AF-A0A2V9LJK2-F1
#
_cell.length_a   1.000
_cell.length_b   1.000
_cell.length_c   1.000
_cell.angle_alpha   90.00
_cell.angle_beta   90.00
_cell.angle_gamma   90.00
#
_symmetry.space_group_name_H-M   'P 1'
#
loop_
_entity.id
_entity.type
_entity.pdbx_description
1 polymer ?
#
loop_
_entity_poly.entity_id
_entity_poly.type
_entity_poly.pdbx_seq_one_letter_code
_entity_poly.pdbx_strand_id
1 'polypeptide(L)'
;VGGELSAAPEETDSDDPGLARDFVQRTGIDAFAVNIGQAHLHGRNQVRLNLCRLAELRKRISVPLVLHGTTSISQSDLKEAIQLGVRKVNVGSILKRSYFEAVRRACSTIGPEYNPYEVVGSGLENDVLTAGRLALQKVVKELMKLLGSAGRA
;
A
#
# COMPACT_ATOMS: atom_id res chain seq x y z
N VAL A 1 17.00 -5.17 2.25
CA VAL A 1 17.17 -5.44 3.69
C VAL A 1 16.02 -6.33 4.12
N GLY A 2 16.29 -7.62 4.34
CA GLY A 2 15.29 -8.56 4.84
C GLY A 2 15.10 -8.33 6.33
N GLY A 3 13.92 -7.84 6.72
CA GLY A 3 13.54 -7.74 8.12
C GLY A 3 13.06 -9.10 8.63
N GLU A 4 13.19 -9.32 9.94
CA GLU A 4 12.64 -10.49 10.62
C GLU A 4 11.12 -10.56 10.39
N LEU A 5 10.64 -11.76 10.06
CA LEU A 5 9.22 -12.08 9.97
C LEU A 5 8.65 -12.02 11.39
N SER A 6 7.69 -11.14 11.63
CA SER A 6 6.92 -11.24 12.88
C SER A 6 6.05 -12.49 12.84
N ALA A 7 5.81 -13.10 14.00
CA ALA A 7 4.85 -14.19 14.14
C ALA A 7 3.49 -13.78 13.53
N ALA A 8 2.74 -14.77 13.02
CA ALA A 8 1.39 -14.52 12.54
C ALA A 8 0.56 -13.95 13.71
N PRO A 9 -0.24 -12.90 13.47
CA PRO A 9 -1.09 -12.30 14.51
C PRO A 9 -2.06 -13.36 15.06
N GLU A 10 -2.37 -13.24 16.35
CA GLU A 10 -3.31 -14.12 17.05
C GLU A 10 -4.72 -14.05 16.43
N GLU A 11 -5.55 -15.10 16.61
CA GLU A 11 -6.90 -15.16 16.04
C GLU A 11 -7.81 -13.97 16.41
N THR A 12 -7.52 -13.30 17.53
CA THR A 12 -8.25 -12.14 18.07
C THR A 12 -8.04 -10.84 17.29
N ASP A 13 -7.05 -10.79 16.39
CA ASP A 13 -6.69 -9.60 15.59
C ASP A 13 -7.31 -9.59 14.18
N SER A 14 -8.28 -10.48 13.88
CA SER A 14 -8.93 -10.57 12.57
C SER A 14 -10.45 -10.45 12.64
N ASP A 15 -11.06 -9.97 11.56
CA ASP A 15 -12.51 -9.84 11.46
C ASP A 15 -13.22 -11.20 11.57
N ASP A 16 -14.28 -11.26 12.38
CA ASP A 16 -15.19 -12.39 12.41
C ASP A 16 -16.02 -12.44 11.10
N PRO A 17 -16.04 -13.57 10.37
CA PRO A 17 -16.77 -13.65 9.10
C PRO A 17 -18.30 -13.53 9.22
N GLY A 18 -18.88 -13.88 10.37
CA GLY A 18 -20.31 -13.74 10.64
C GLY A 18 -20.69 -12.28 10.86
N LEU A 19 -19.98 -11.59 11.74
CA LEU A 19 -20.17 -10.16 12.01
C LEU A 19 -19.93 -9.31 10.77
N ALA A 20 -18.89 -9.64 9.98
CA ALA A 20 -18.60 -8.92 8.74
C ALA A 20 -19.74 -9.06 7.71
N ARG A 21 -20.31 -10.27 7.54
CA ARG A 21 -21.48 -10.48 6.69
C ARG A 21 -22.67 -9.64 7.15
N ASP A 22 -22.98 -9.69 8.44
CA ASP A 22 -24.14 -8.99 9.00
C ASP A 22 -23.96 -7.47 8.88
N PHE A 23 -22.74 -6.96 9.08
CA PHE A 23 -22.41 -5.56 8.86
C PHE A 23 -22.67 -5.15 7.41
N VAL A 24 -22.15 -5.90 6.43
CA VAL A 24 -22.36 -5.61 4.99
C VAL A 24 -23.85 -5.61 4.64
N GLN A 25 -24.60 -6.62 5.08
CA GLN A 25 -26.03 -6.74 4.79
C GLN A 25 -26.86 -5.60 5.40
N ARG A 26 -26.54 -5.19 6.64
CA ARG A 26 -27.29 -4.15 7.35
C ARG A 26 -26.97 -2.74 6.88
N THR A 27 -25.74 -2.51 6.41
CA THR A 27 -25.28 -1.18 6.02
C THR A 27 -25.43 -0.90 4.53
N GLY A 28 -25.40 -1.94 3.68
CA GLY A 28 -25.46 -1.78 2.23
C GLY A 28 -24.22 -1.12 1.63
N ILE A 29 -23.06 -1.22 2.30
CA ILE A 29 -21.78 -0.69 1.79
C ILE A 29 -21.36 -1.33 0.47
N ASP A 30 -20.63 -0.59 -0.36
CA ASP A 30 -20.15 -1.08 -1.67
C ASP A 30 -18.81 -1.82 -1.61
N ALA A 31 -18.08 -1.74 -0.50
CA ALA A 31 -16.80 -2.41 -0.31
C ALA A 31 -16.51 -2.62 1.18
N PHE A 32 -15.82 -3.71 1.52
CA PHE A 32 -15.51 -4.06 2.90
C PHE A 32 -14.00 -4.07 3.13
N ALA A 33 -13.52 -3.26 4.06
CA ALA A 33 -12.12 -3.26 4.48
C ALA A 33 -11.87 -4.37 5.49
N VAL A 34 -11.08 -5.36 5.09
CA VAL A 34 -10.79 -6.53 5.93
C VAL A 34 -9.65 -6.24 6.89
N ASN A 35 -9.74 -6.77 8.10
CA ASN A 35 -8.65 -6.99 9.02
C ASN A 35 -8.34 -8.49 9.10
N ILE A 36 -7.18 -8.88 8.58
CA ILE A 36 -6.68 -10.26 8.54
C ILE A 36 -5.25 -10.32 9.07
N GLY A 37 -4.95 -9.45 10.04
CA GLY A 37 -3.66 -9.38 10.70
C GLY A 37 -2.66 -8.41 10.09
N GLN A 38 -3.04 -7.62 9.09
CA GLN A 38 -2.14 -6.60 8.56
C GLN A 38 -1.92 -5.46 9.57
N ALA A 39 -0.67 -5.07 9.78
CA ALA A 39 -0.31 -3.97 10.67
C ALA A 39 0.37 -2.81 9.93
N HIS A 40 0.15 -1.59 10.41
CA HIS A 40 0.82 -0.37 9.92
C HIS A 40 2.24 -0.25 10.48
N LEU A 41 3.02 -1.31 10.33
CA LEU A 41 4.45 -1.26 10.61
C LEU A 41 5.06 -0.39 9.51
N HIS A 42 5.79 0.65 9.89
CA HIS A 42 6.37 1.62 8.96
C HIS A 42 7.58 1.02 8.19
N GLY A 43 7.42 -0.18 7.63
CA GLY A 43 8.43 -0.94 6.93
C GLY A 43 9.52 -1.55 7.82
N ARG A 44 9.29 -1.63 9.15
CA ARG A 44 10.28 -2.18 10.08
C ARG A 44 10.32 -3.72 10.05
N ASN A 45 9.17 -4.39 10.02
CA ASN A 45 9.05 -5.85 9.93
C ASN A 45 8.09 -6.26 8.81
N GLN A 46 8.29 -7.46 8.25
CA GLN A 46 7.32 -8.08 7.34
C GLN A 46 6.22 -8.78 8.15
N VAL A 47 4.98 -8.61 7.70
CA VAL A 47 3.79 -9.23 8.30
C VAL A 47 3.21 -10.22 7.31
N ARG A 48 2.86 -11.41 7.82
CA ARG A 48 2.14 -12.44 7.06
C ARG A 48 0.65 -12.22 7.19
N LEU A 49 -0.08 -12.36 6.08
CA LEU A 49 -1.54 -12.27 6.10
C LEU A 49 -2.18 -13.60 6.55
N ASN A 50 -3.28 -13.52 7.29
CA ASN A 50 -4.15 -14.68 7.51
C ASN A 50 -5.03 -14.92 6.26
N LEU A 51 -4.45 -15.58 5.27
CA LEU A 51 -5.10 -15.86 3.98
C LEU A 51 -6.26 -16.86 4.11
N CYS A 52 -6.21 -17.75 5.09
CA CYS A 52 -7.34 -18.64 5.43
C CYS A 52 -8.55 -17.81 5.87
N ARG A 53 -8.37 -16.85 6.77
CA ARG A 53 -9.45 -15.93 7.19
C ARG A 53 -9.96 -15.10 6.02
N LEU A 54 -9.08 -14.60 5.15
CA LEU A 54 -9.49 -13.88 3.95
C LEU A 54 -10.40 -14.73 3.05
N ALA A 55 -10.07 -16.01 2.87
CA ALA A 55 -10.89 -16.94 2.10
C ALA A 55 -12.27 -17.17 2.76
N GLU A 56 -12.34 -17.24 4.09
CA GLU A 56 -13.61 -17.36 4.83
C GLU A 56 -14.49 -16.10 4.71
N LEU A 57 -13.89 -14.92 4.81
CA LEU A 57 -14.56 -13.63 4.63
C LEU A 57 -15.10 -13.53 3.21
N ARG A 58 -14.29 -13.86 2.20
CA ARG A 58 -14.69 -13.80 0.80
C ARG A 58 -15.92 -14.67 0.49
N LYS A 59 -16.04 -15.85 1.12
CA LYS A 59 -17.20 -16.74 0.93
C LYS A 59 -18.52 -16.13 1.42
N ARG A 60 -18.47 -15.17 2.34
CA ARG A 60 -19.66 -14.59 2.99
C ARG A 60 -19.94 -13.15 2.57
N ILE A 61 -18.91 -12.44 2.11
CA ILE A 61 -18.99 -11.06 1.67
C ILE A 61 -19.09 -11.03 0.15
N SER A 62 -20.18 -10.47 -0.37
CA SER A 62 -20.43 -10.33 -1.82
C SER A 62 -19.73 -9.13 -2.45
N VAL A 63 -19.46 -8.09 -1.66
CA VAL A 63 -18.82 -6.85 -2.11
C VAL A 63 -17.30 -6.97 -2.22
N PRO A 64 -16.65 -6.14 -3.06
CA PRO A 64 -15.19 -6.07 -3.14
C PRO A 64 -14.49 -5.91 -1.78
N LEU A 65 -13.41 -6.67 -1.56
CA LEU A 65 -12.59 -6.57 -0.35
C LEU A 65 -11.47 -5.52 -0.52
N VAL A 66 -11.22 -4.76 0.54
CA VAL A 66 -10.22 -3.69 0.62
C VAL A 66 -9.12 -4.09 1.61
N LEU A 67 -7.85 -3.93 1.21
CA LEU A 67 -6.69 -4.21 2.05
C LEU A 67 -5.92 -2.92 2.39
N HIS A 68 -5.70 -2.70 3.69
CA HIS A 68 -4.92 -1.59 4.23
C HIS A 68 -3.48 -2.03 4.57
N GLY A 69 -2.63 -1.11 5.03
CA GLY A 69 -1.34 -1.47 5.65
C GLY A 69 -0.32 -2.19 4.75
N THR A 70 -0.43 -2.09 3.43
CA THR A 70 0.28 -3.02 2.53
C THR A 70 1.78 -2.83 2.38
N THR A 71 2.37 -1.82 3.01
CA THR A 71 3.81 -1.55 2.92
C THR A 71 4.67 -2.63 3.58
N SER A 72 4.12 -3.32 4.59
CA SER A 72 4.83 -4.39 5.33
C SER A 72 4.41 -5.80 4.91
N ILE A 73 3.57 -5.95 3.87
CA ILE A 73 3.09 -7.24 3.41
C ILE A 73 4.02 -7.77 2.31
N SER A 74 4.28 -9.07 2.31
CA SER A 74 5.07 -9.73 1.27
C SER A 74 4.37 -9.62 -0.11
N GLN A 75 5.15 -9.60 -1.20
CA GLN A 75 4.56 -9.59 -2.54
C GLN A 75 3.76 -10.87 -2.85
N SER A 76 4.15 -12.01 -2.27
CA SER A 76 3.41 -13.27 -2.44
C SER A 76 2.03 -13.18 -1.80
N ASP A 77 1.95 -12.70 -0.56
CA ASP A 77 0.69 -12.60 0.18
C ASP A 77 -0.23 -11.57 -0.48
N LEU A 78 0.32 -10.47 -1.02
CA LEU A 78 -0.46 -9.50 -1.80
C LEU A 78 -1.07 -10.12 -3.07
N LYS A 79 -0.29 -10.90 -3.82
CA LYS A 79 -0.78 -11.59 -5.01
C LYS A 79 -1.86 -12.60 -4.66
N GLU A 80 -1.66 -13.36 -3.59
CA GLU A 80 -2.64 -14.35 -3.13
C GLU A 80 -3.93 -13.68 -2.62
N ALA A 81 -3.81 -12.58 -1.88
CA ALA A 81 -4.96 -11.81 -1.43
C ALA A 81 -5.81 -11.27 -2.59
N ILE A 82 -5.17 -10.86 -3.69
CA ILE A 82 -5.87 -10.46 -4.93
C ILE A 82 -6.63 -11.67 -5.51
N GLN A 83 -6.03 -12.86 -5.56
CA GLN A 83 -6.74 -14.07 -6.01
C GLN A 83 -7.94 -14.40 -5.13
N LEU A 84 -7.83 -14.15 -3.82
CA LEU A 84 -8.90 -14.35 -2.83
C LEU A 84 -9.95 -13.24 -2.79
N GLY A 85 -9.92 -12.27 -3.72
CA GLY A 85 -11.00 -11.30 -3.92
C GLY A 85 -10.75 -9.91 -3.34
N VAL A 86 -9.52 -9.59 -2.93
CA VAL A 86 -9.12 -8.19 -2.74
C VAL A 86 -9.13 -7.46 -4.08
N ARG A 87 -9.77 -6.28 -4.11
CA ARG A 87 -9.93 -5.46 -5.32
C ARG A 87 -9.48 -4.02 -5.12
N LYS A 88 -9.31 -3.57 -3.87
CA LYS A 88 -8.77 -2.24 -3.55
C LYS A 88 -7.64 -2.39 -2.54
N VAL A 89 -6.52 -1.73 -2.83
CA VAL A 89 -5.34 -1.73 -1.96
C VAL A 89 -4.97 -0.29 -1.61
N ASN A 90 -4.79 -0.01 -0.33
CA ASN A 90 -4.38 1.30 0.16
C ASN A 90 -2.86 1.31 0.39
N VAL A 91 -2.16 2.23 -0.28
CA VAL A 91 -0.71 2.46 -0.15
C VAL A 91 -0.44 3.89 0.32
N GLY A 92 0.53 4.07 1.22
CA GLY A 92 0.83 5.40 1.76
C GLY A 92 2.29 5.57 2.16
N SER A 93 2.77 4.76 3.10
CA SER A 93 4.11 4.91 3.67
C SER A 93 5.22 4.82 2.63
N ILE A 94 5.11 3.88 1.68
CA ILE A 94 6.09 3.75 0.59
C ILE A 94 6.13 4.97 -0.32
N LEU A 95 4.98 5.59 -0.62
CA LEU A 95 4.89 6.78 -1.47
C LEU A 95 5.53 7.98 -0.79
N LYS A 96 5.19 8.22 0.48
CA LYS A 96 5.74 9.31 1.29
C LYS A 96 7.26 9.18 1.45
N ARG A 97 7.74 7.98 1.76
CA ARG A 97 9.18 7.71 1.90
C ARG A 97 9.93 7.93 0.58
N SER A 98 9.42 7.37 -0.52
CA SER A 98 10.05 7.51 -1.84
C SER A 98 10.13 8.98 -2.29
N TYR A 99 9.04 9.73 -2.10
CA TYR A 99 8.99 11.15 -2.41
C TYR A 99 10.01 11.93 -1.57
N PHE A 100 9.96 11.76 -0.24
CA PHE A 100 10.84 12.48 0.68
C PHE A 100 12.32 12.18 0.43
N GLU A 101 12.68 10.91 0.21
CA GLU A 101 14.06 10.53 -0.09
C GLU A 101 14.55 11.11 -1.42
N ALA A 102 13.69 11.17 -2.43
CA ALA A 102 14.04 11.77 -3.73
C ALA A 102 14.25 13.28 -3.61
N VAL A 103 13.35 14.00 -2.93
CA VAL A 103 13.52 15.43 -2.64
C VAL A 103 14.79 15.66 -1.84
N ARG A 104 15.02 14.89 -0.77
CA ARG A 104 16.22 15.01 0.07
C ARG A 104 17.52 14.83 -0.74
N ARG A 105 17.55 13.85 -1.65
CA ARG A 105 18.69 13.64 -2.56
C ARG A 105 18.85 14.80 -3.54
N ALA A 106 17.78 15.27 -4.16
CA ALA A 106 17.83 16.42 -5.08
C ALA A 106 18.31 17.69 -4.36
N CYS A 107 17.86 17.96 -3.14
CA CYS A 107 18.37 19.09 -2.36
C CYS A 107 19.88 18.97 -2.07
N SER A 108 20.40 17.76 -1.85
CA SER A 108 21.83 17.57 -1.57
C SER A 108 22.75 17.83 -2.77
N THR A 109 22.20 17.96 -3.98
CA THR A 109 22.96 18.30 -5.18
C THR A 109 22.95 19.80 -5.51
N ILE A 110 22.18 20.61 -4.77
CA ILE A 110 22.09 22.06 -5.00
C ILE A 110 23.28 22.76 -4.33
N GLY A 111 24.04 23.52 -5.11
CA GLY A 111 25.16 24.33 -4.63
C GLY A 111 24.72 25.57 -3.84
N PRO A 112 25.66 26.27 -3.18
CA PRO A 112 25.35 27.48 -2.40
C PRO A 112 24.81 28.63 -3.27
N GLU A 113 25.23 28.70 -4.53
CA GLU A 113 24.69 29.61 -5.53
C GLU A 113 23.64 28.85 -6.35
N TYR A 114 22.36 29.18 -6.12
CA TYR A 114 21.25 28.58 -6.85
C TYR A 114 20.19 29.63 -7.19
N ASN A 115 19.47 29.40 -8.28
CA ASN A 115 18.30 30.19 -8.64
C ASN A 115 17.05 29.54 -8.02
N PRO A 116 16.39 30.16 -7.02
CA PRO A 116 15.21 29.59 -6.38
C PRO A 116 14.05 29.31 -7.35
N TYR A 117 13.94 30.11 -8.42
CA TYR A 117 12.91 29.93 -9.46
C TYR A 117 13.14 28.73 -10.37
N GLU A 118 14.34 28.16 -10.36
CA GLU A 118 14.66 26.94 -11.12
C GLU A 118 14.55 25.69 -10.25
N VAL A 119 14.96 25.77 -8.98
CA VAL A 119 15.14 24.56 -8.15
C VAL A 119 13.90 24.17 -7.33
N VAL A 120 12.89 25.03 -7.21
CA VAL A 120 11.63 24.70 -6.52
C VAL A 120 10.42 25.11 -7.36
N GLY A 121 9.59 24.13 -7.73
CA GLY A 121 8.28 24.38 -8.33
C GLY A 121 8.32 24.87 -9.78
N SER A 122 9.48 24.81 -10.42
CA SER A 122 9.69 25.25 -11.81
C SER A 122 9.24 24.21 -12.84
N GLY A 123 9.15 22.93 -12.46
CA GLY A 123 8.94 21.83 -13.38
C GLY A 123 10.15 21.44 -14.24
N LEU A 124 11.28 22.13 -14.09
CA LEU A 124 12.54 21.84 -14.80
C LEU A 124 13.23 20.59 -14.24
N GLU A 125 14.30 20.17 -14.90
CA GLU A 125 15.07 18.99 -14.51
C GLU A 125 15.72 19.15 -13.11
N ASN A 126 16.17 20.36 -12.77
CA ASN A 126 16.78 20.68 -11.46
C ASN A 126 15.75 21.00 -10.35
N ASP A 127 14.45 20.92 -10.64
CA ASP A 127 13.41 21.11 -9.64
C ASP A 127 13.32 19.92 -8.68
N VAL A 128 13.59 20.16 -7.41
CA VAL A 128 13.58 19.13 -6.36
C VAL A 128 12.19 18.51 -6.17
N LEU A 129 11.12 19.26 -6.43
CA LEU A 129 9.74 18.75 -6.36
C LEU A 129 9.42 17.84 -7.56
N THR A 130 9.99 18.14 -8.72
CA THR A 130 9.92 17.27 -9.90
C THR A 130 10.63 15.95 -9.64
N ALA A 131 11.79 15.95 -8.98
CA ALA A 131 12.46 14.72 -8.56
C ALA A 131 11.56 13.85 -7.65
N GLY A 132 10.88 14.46 -6.68
CA GLY A 132 9.89 13.79 -5.82
C GLY A 132 8.73 13.19 -6.62
N ARG A 133 8.14 13.96 -7.53
CA ARG A 133 7.04 13.53 -8.41
C ARG A 133 7.43 12.33 -9.27
N LEU A 134 8.60 12.36 -9.91
CA LEU A 134 9.10 11.27 -10.75
C LEU A 134 9.32 9.98 -9.95
N ALA A 135 9.87 10.10 -8.74
CA ALA A 135 10.05 8.96 -7.84
C ALA A 135 8.71 8.33 -7.44
N LEU A 136 7.71 9.15 -7.10
CA LEU A 136 6.36 8.68 -6.77
C LEU A 136 5.71 8.00 -7.98
N GLN A 137 5.81 8.59 -9.18
CA GLN A 137 5.30 7.98 -10.41
C GLN A 137 5.92 6.60 -10.68
N LYS A 138 7.24 6.46 -10.46
CA LYS A 138 7.92 5.16 -10.60
C LYS A 138 7.32 4.11 -9.67
N VAL A 139 7.17 4.44 -8.37
CA VAL A 139 6.59 3.51 -7.38
C VAL A 139 5.16 3.14 -7.74
N VAL A 140 4.33 4.10 -8.14
CA VAL A 140 2.94 3.83 -8.54
C VAL A 140 2.88 2.88 -9.74
N LYS A 141 3.73 3.08 -10.76
CA LYS A 141 3.79 2.18 -11.93
C LYS A 141 4.20 0.75 -11.53
N GLU A 142 5.16 0.61 -10.62
CA GLU A 142 5.58 -0.70 -10.10
C GLU A 142 4.45 -1.39 -9.32
N LEU A 143 3.72 -0.64 -8.49
CA LEU A 143 2.54 -1.14 -7.78
C LEU A 143 1.43 -1.57 -8.74
N MET A 144 1.14 -0.80 -9.78
CA MET A 144 0.13 -1.18 -10.79
C MET A 144 0.47 -2.50 -11.48
N LYS A 145 1.75 -2.73 -11.78
CA LYS A 145 2.23 -4.00 -12.35
C LYS A 145 2.09 -5.13 -11.33
N LEU A 146 2.55 -4.92 -10.09
CA LEU A 146 2.47 -5.91 -9.02
C LEU A 146 1.03 -6.33 -8.71
N LEU A 147 0.12 -5.36 -8.66
CA LEU A 147 -1.30 -5.55 -8.33
C LEU A 147 -2.15 -5.95 -9.55
N GLY A 148 -1.55 -6.05 -10.74
CA GLY A 148 -2.21 -6.52 -11.96
C GLY A 148 -3.19 -5.52 -12.61
N SER A 149 -3.15 -4.24 -12.24
CA SER A 149 -4.04 -3.20 -12.79
C SER A 149 -3.48 -2.48 -14.03
N ALA A 150 -2.21 -2.69 -14.37
CA ALA A 150 -1.62 -2.10 -15.56
C ALA A 150 -2.37 -2.54 -16.84
N GLY A 151 -2.82 -1.58 -17.65
CA GLY A 151 -3.54 -1.84 -18.90
C GLY A 151 -5.00 -2.28 -18.75
N ARG A 152 -5.63 -2.01 -17.60
CA ARG A 152 -7.02 -2.39 -17.28
C ARG A 152 -7.99 -1.20 -17.23
N ALA A 153 -7.64 -0.09 -17.88
CA ALA A 153 -8.46 1.13 -17.94
C ALA A 153 -9.63 0.98 -18.90
#